data_AF-A0A068VKR2-F1
#
_entry.id   AF-A0A068VKR2-F1
#
_cell.length_a   1.000
_cell.length_b   1.000
_cell.length_c   1.000
_cell.angle_alpha   90.00
_cell.angle_beta   90.00
_cell.angle_gamma   90.00
#
_symmetry.space_group_name_H-M   'P 1'
#
loop_
_entity.id
_entity.type
_entity.pdbx_description
1 polymer ?
#
loop_
_entity_poly.entity_id
_entity_poly.type
_entity_poly.pdbx_seq_one_letter_code
_entity_poly.pdbx_strand_id
1 'polypeptide(L)'
;MEQILHTKGGEDEESYAKNSTFQRSVFMNVNHALIRSIQEFCQANLAEAECITVADLGCASGLNTLLAVESIIDSINKEYS
;
A
#
# COMPACT_ATOMS: atom_id res chain seq x y z
N MET A 1 -24.63 9.08 7.67
CA MET A 1 -24.28 8.04 8.66
C MET A 1 -22.95 7.48 8.24
N GLU A 2 -21.90 7.79 8.98
CA GLU A 2 -20.59 7.18 8.76
C GLU A 2 -20.13 6.52 10.05
N GLN A 3 -19.52 5.35 9.88
CA GLN A 3 -18.57 4.70 10.81
C GLN A 3 -19.12 4.10 12.10
N ILE A 4 -19.74 2.91 12.03
CA ILE A 4 -19.72 1.98 13.17
C ILE A 4 -18.46 1.09 13.10
N LEU A 5 -17.92 0.85 11.90
CA LEU A 5 -16.73 0.04 11.70
C LEU A 5 -15.53 0.91 11.32
N HIS A 6 -14.59 1.05 12.24
CA HIS A 6 -13.30 1.70 12.00
C HIS A 6 -12.21 0.99 12.82
N THR A 7 -10.95 1.13 12.40
CA THR A 7 -9.82 0.70 13.22
C THR A 7 -9.60 1.67 14.37
N LYS A 8 -8.98 1.21 15.46
CA LYS A 8 -8.69 2.08 16.60
C LYS A 8 -7.65 3.13 16.22
N GLY A 9 -8.07 4.39 16.12
CA GLY A 9 -7.18 5.53 15.85
C GLY A 9 -6.26 5.86 17.03
N GLY A 10 -5.43 6.89 16.85
CA GLY A 10 -4.51 7.39 17.88
C GLY A 10 -3.09 6.82 17.80
N GLU A 11 -2.28 7.18 18.78
CA GLU A 11 -0.85 6.80 18.91
C GLU A 11 -0.55 6.08 20.25
N ASP A 12 -1.59 5.78 21.04
CA ASP A 12 -1.45 5.05 22.29
C ASP A 12 -1.15 3.55 22.06
N GLU A 13 -0.83 2.83 23.13
CA GLU A 13 -0.48 1.39 23.08
C GLU A 13 -1.60 0.49 22.58
N GLU A 14 -2.84 0.98 22.53
CA GLU A 14 -3.98 0.22 22.04
C GLU A 14 -4.36 0.62 20.60
N SER A 15 -3.68 1.62 20.03
CA SER A 15 -3.91 2.09 18.68
C SER A 15 -3.61 1.02 17.63
N TYR A 16 -4.32 1.08 16.51
CA TYR A 16 -4.05 0.21 15.36
C TYR A 16 -2.63 0.41 14.81
N ALA A 17 -2.11 1.64 14.85
CA ALA A 17 -0.75 1.94 14.43
C ALA A 17 0.31 1.09 15.17
N LYS A 18 0.08 0.78 16.46
CA LYS A 18 0.96 -0.08 17.27
C LYS A 18 0.59 -1.56 17.29
N ASN A 19 -0.65 -1.93 16.91
CA ASN A 19 -1.18 -3.31 17.02
C ASN A 19 -1.53 -3.97 15.68
N SER A 20 -0.97 -3.47 14.57
CA SER A 20 -1.29 -3.93 13.19
C SER A 20 -0.24 -4.85 12.56
N THR A 21 0.49 -5.60 13.39
CA THR A 21 1.57 -6.50 12.95
C THR A 21 1.04 -7.64 12.07
N PHE A 22 -0.16 -8.15 12.34
CA PHE A 22 -0.77 -9.20 11.52
C PHE A 22 -1.06 -8.71 10.09
N GLN A 23 -1.69 -7.55 9.95
CA GLN A 23 -1.98 -6.94 8.64
C GLN A 23 -0.70 -6.66 7.86
N ARG A 24 0.37 -6.23 8.55
CA ARG A 24 1.70 -6.07 7.95
C ARG A 24 2.27 -7.38 7.43
N SER A 25 2.18 -8.47 8.20
CA SER A 25 2.64 -9.79 7.75
C SER A 25 1.83 -10.29 6.56
N VAL A 26 0.51 -10.07 6.55
CA VAL A 26 -0.33 -10.36 5.38
C VAL A 26 0.15 -9.57 4.17
N PHE A 27 0.40 -8.26 4.31
CA PHE A 27 0.95 -7.43 3.24
C PHE A 27 2.26 -8.02 2.69
N MET A 28 3.22 -8.37 3.56
CA MET A 28 4.50 -8.96 3.14
C MET A 28 4.32 -10.24 2.33
N ASN A 29 3.36 -11.09 2.70
CA ASN A 29 3.06 -12.33 1.99
C ASN A 29 2.45 -12.09 0.60
N VAL A 30 1.62 -11.05 0.45
CA VAL A 30 0.98 -10.73 -0.84
C VAL A 30 1.81 -9.76 -1.70
N ASN A 31 2.86 -9.15 -1.14
CA ASN A 31 3.63 -8.12 -1.82
C ASN A 31 4.24 -8.61 -3.15
N HIS A 32 4.65 -9.88 -3.22
CA HIS A 32 5.15 -10.46 -4.47
C HIS A 32 4.12 -10.43 -5.61
N ALA A 33 2.84 -10.66 -5.29
CA ALA A 33 1.77 -10.60 -6.29
C ALA A 33 1.49 -9.14 -6.69
N LEU A 34 1.49 -8.22 -5.71
CA LEU A 34 1.36 -6.79 -5.97
C LEU A 34 2.45 -6.28 -6.92
N ILE A 35 3.73 -6.58 -6.63
CA ILE A 35 4.87 -6.20 -7.46
C ILE A 35 4.67 -6.71 -8.89
N ARG A 36 4.34 -7.98 -9.06
CA ARG A 36 4.08 -8.55 -10.40
C ARG A 36 3.00 -7.79 -11.16
N SER A 37 1.87 -7.47 -10.51
CA SER A 37 0.79 -6.72 -11.14
C SER A 37 1.21 -5.30 -11.54
N ILE A 38 2.08 -4.65 -10.76
CA ILE A 38 2.63 -3.34 -11.11
C ILE A 38 3.54 -3.45 -12.34
N GLN A 39 4.38 -4.48 -12.40
CA GLN A 39 5.25 -4.70 -13.57
C GLN A 39 4.43 -4.92 -14.84
N GLU A 40 3.40 -5.77 -14.76
CA GLU A 40 2.46 -6.01 -15.88
C GLU A 40 1.74 -4.71 -16.28
N PHE A 41 1.33 -3.88 -15.31
CA PHE A 41 0.74 -2.56 -15.57
C PHE A 41 1.73 -1.61 -16.26
N CYS A 42 2.97 -1.51 -15.77
CA CYS A 42 4.00 -0.66 -16.36
C CYS A 42 4.31 -1.09 -17.79
N GLN A 43 4.50 -2.38 -18.05
CA GLN A 43 4.76 -2.90 -19.39
C GLN A 43 3.67 -2.50 -20.39
N ALA A 44 2.41 -2.45 -19.96
CA ALA A 44 1.29 -2.10 -20.82
C ALA A 44 1.06 -0.59 -20.98
N ASN A 45 1.46 0.24 -20.02
CA ASN A 45 1.01 1.65 -19.95
C ASN A 45 2.13 2.69 -19.85
N LEU A 46 3.35 2.31 -19.45
CA LEU A 46 4.40 3.27 -19.06
C LEU A 46 4.84 4.18 -20.21
N ALA A 47 4.88 3.67 -21.43
CA ALA A 47 5.32 4.41 -22.61
C ALA A 47 4.42 5.62 -22.96
N GLU A 48 3.16 5.58 -22.54
CA GLU A 48 2.15 6.61 -22.82
C GLU A 48 1.73 7.39 -21.56
N ALA A 49 2.21 6.97 -20.38
CA ALA A 49 1.81 7.54 -19.10
C ALA A 49 2.68 8.75 -18.71
N GLU A 50 2.07 9.93 -18.63
CA GLU A 50 2.72 11.12 -18.04
C GLU A 50 2.76 11.06 -16.51
N CYS A 51 1.80 10.34 -15.90
CA CYS A 51 1.68 10.19 -14.45
C CYS A 51 0.98 8.87 -14.13
N ILE A 52 1.48 8.16 -13.10
CA ILE A 52 0.82 7.00 -12.52
C ILE A 52 0.17 7.42 -11.21
N THR A 53 -1.15 7.22 -11.11
CA THR A 53 -1.92 7.54 -9.89
C THR A 53 -2.17 6.27 -9.09
N VAL A 54 -1.88 6.32 -7.79
CA VAL A 54 -2.03 5.20 -6.86
C VAL A 54 -2.96 5.62 -5.72
N ALA A 55 -3.87 4.73 -5.31
CA ALA A 55 -4.74 4.92 -4.16
C ALA A 55 -4.79 3.66 -3.30
N ASP A 56 -4.62 3.82 -1.99
CA ASP A 56 -4.80 2.75 -1.00
C ASP A 56 -6.18 2.88 -0.34
N LEU A 57 -7.07 1.93 -0.64
CA LEU A 57 -8.46 1.95 -0.20
C LEU A 57 -8.60 1.28 1.16
N GLY A 58 -8.86 2.06 2.20
CA GLY A 58 -8.92 1.55 3.58
C GLY A 58 -7.57 1.57 4.29
N CYS A 59 -6.78 2.62 4.06
CA CYS A 59 -5.40 2.79 4.54
C CYS A 59 -5.21 2.77 6.07
N ALA A 60 -6.29 2.95 6.84
CA ALA A 60 -6.25 3.02 8.31
C ALA A 60 -5.19 4.03 8.83
N SER A 61 -4.75 3.89 10.08
CA SER A 61 -3.69 4.72 10.67
C SER A 61 -2.35 3.97 10.78
N GLY A 62 -1.24 4.71 10.78
CA GLY A 62 0.10 4.14 10.99
C GLY A 62 0.85 3.78 9.69
N LEU A 63 1.94 3.03 9.83
CA LEU A 63 2.95 2.87 8.79
C LEU A 63 2.62 1.84 7.70
N ASN A 64 1.58 1.02 7.87
CA ASN A 64 1.31 -0.07 6.92
C ASN A 64 0.98 0.46 5.52
N THR A 65 0.17 1.52 5.41
CA THR A 65 -0.15 2.15 4.12
C THR A 65 1.09 2.75 3.45
N LEU A 66 1.96 3.42 4.23
CA LEU A 66 3.19 4.01 3.70
C LEU A 66 4.14 2.94 3.15
N LEU A 67 4.27 1.80 3.83
CA LEU A 67 5.08 0.68 3.32
C LEU A 67 4.53 0.09 2.04
N ALA A 68 3.20 0.00 1.91
CA ALA A 68 2.57 -0.47 0.68
C ALA A 68 2.84 0.50 -0.49
N VAL A 69 2.63 1.80 -0.26
CA VAL A 69 2.89 2.84 -1.27
C VAL A 69 4.37 2.91 -1.64
N GLU A 70 5.28 2.82 -0.68
CA GLU A 70 6.72 2.78 -0.92
C GLU A 70 7.10 1.59 -1.81
N SER A 71 6.60 0.39 -1.50
CA SER A 71 6.83 -0.81 -2.32
C SER A 71 6.30 -0.65 -3.76
N ILE A 72 5.18 0.08 -3.94
CA ILE A 72 4.62 0.37 -5.26
C ILE A 72 5.53 1.32 -6.03
N ILE A 73 5.92 2.44 -5.42
CA ILE A 73 6.79 3.46 -6.01
C ILE A 73 8.14 2.85 -6.39
N ASP A 74 8.75 2.05 -5.51
CA ASP A 74 10.03 1.38 -5.77
C ASP A 74 9.93 0.39 -6.94
N SER A 75 8.78 -0.29 -7.09
CA SER A 75 8.55 -1.21 -8.20
C SER A 75 8.41 -0.46 -9.52
N ILE A 76 7.67 0.65 -9.53
CA ILE A 76 7.54 1.51 -10.71
C ILE A 76 8.90 2.09 -11.11
N ASN A 77 9.67 2.62 -10.16
CA ASN A 77 10.98 3.23 -10.41
C ASN A 77 11.98 2.25 -11.06
N LYS A 78 11.88 0.96 -10.72
CA LYS A 78 12.73 -0.09 -11.32
C LYS A 78 12.42 -0.32 -12.80
N GLU A 79 11.19 -0.08 -13.24
CA GLU A 79 10.80 -0.22 -14.65
C GLU A 79 11.23 0.99 -15.51
N TYR A 80 11.60 2.12 -14.88
CA TYR A 80 12.18 3.29 -15.55
C TYR A 80 13.71 3.24 -15.71
N SER A 81 14.39 2.30 -15.02
CA SER A 81 15.86 2.24 -14.94
C SER A 81 16.51 1.39 -16.03
#